data_AF-A0A5C4T3F3-F1
#
_entry.id   AF-A0A5C4T3F3-F1
#
_cell.length_a   1.000
_cell.length_b   1.000
_cell.length_c   1.000
_cell.angle_alpha   90.00
_cell.angle_beta   90.00
_cell.angle_gamma   90.00
#
_symmetry.space_group_name_H-M   'P 1'
#
loop_
_entity.id
_entity.type
_entity.pdbx_description
1 polymer ?
#
loop_
_entity_poly.entity_id
_entity_poly.type
_entity_poly.pdbx_seq_one_letter_code
_entity_poly.pdbx_strand_id
1 'polypeptide(L)'
;MLCCWHHAANRVFYNKGLFDKFGVPYPKNGMTWEETAELSKKMTRSDGGQAIFGFVASPLHVLSSKQLSKPYLDQKTMKPTFLDSEWQQLYQAYFLAFGSDPALKNRTVQLKRLPYRQEFTNTQEIAMLAFNSQFPFDNPEDIALIDWDLVSLPTITSMPNTGSQSLPITIAITSMAQNKDAAMEVIKAITSEDMQVFGR
;
A
#
# COMPACT_ATOMS: atom_id res chain seq x y z
N MET A 1 2.93 -21.82 17.25
CA MET A 1 3.72 -20.58 17.40
C MET A 1 3.80 -19.95 16.03
N LEU A 2 3.02 -18.90 15.77
CA LEU A 2 2.99 -18.21 14.47
C LEU A 2 4.19 -17.26 14.44
N CYS A 3 5.28 -17.67 13.80
CA CYS A 3 6.45 -16.82 13.63
C CYS A 3 6.26 -15.96 12.38
N CYS A 4 6.35 -14.65 12.56
CA CYS A 4 6.03 -13.63 11.58
C CYS A 4 7.07 -13.62 10.46
N TRP A 5 6.65 -14.01 9.26
CA TRP A 5 7.20 -13.41 8.03
C TRP A 5 7.16 -11.90 8.18
N HIS A 6 8.16 -11.16 7.68
CA HIS A 6 8.11 -9.70 7.55
C HIS A 6 6.70 -9.29 7.12
N HIS A 7 5.92 -8.73 8.03
CA HIS A 7 4.53 -8.43 7.73
C HIS A 7 4.54 -7.34 6.68
N ALA A 8 4.19 -7.71 5.45
CA ALA A 8 3.90 -6.78 4.37
C ALA A 8 2.81 -5.83 4.88
N ALA A 9 3.25 -4.66 5.31
CA ALA A 9 2.39 -3.61 5.81
C ALA A 9 2.39 -2.50 4.78
N ASN A 10 1.26 -1.83 4.59
CA ASN A 10 1.29 -0.68 3.70
C ASN A 10 2.12 0.43 4.32
N ARG A 11 2.85 1.13 3.47
CA ARG A 11 3.60 2.35 3.74
C ARG A 11 3.25 3.37 2.67
N VAL A 12 3.49 4.64 2.98
CA VAL A 12 3.46 5.70 1.97
C VAL A 12 4.90 5.98 1.58
N PHE A 13 5.25 5.60 0.37
CA PHE A 13 6.48 6.00 -0.28
C PHE A 13 6.31 7.40 -0.84
N TYR A 14 7.34 8.24 -0.78
CA TYR A 14 7.30 9.58 -1.35
C TYR A 14 8.56 9.87 -2.16
N ASN A 15 8.40 10.58 -3.28
CA ASN A 15 9.50 11.00 -4.16
C ASN A 15 10.06 12.32 -3.66
N LYS A 16 11.20 12.28 -2.95
CA LYS A 16 11.87 13.44 -2.34
C LYS A 16 12.20 14.51 -3.38
N GLY A 17 12.61 14.11 -4.58
CA GLY A 17 12.91 15.04 -5.68
C GLY A 17 11.73 15.93 -6.06
N LEU A 18 10.50 15.40 -6.07
CA LEU A 18 9.30 16.21 -6.31
C LEU A 18 9.00 17.17 -5.14
N PHE A 19 9.16 16.71 -3.90
CA PHE A 19 8.96 17.55 -2.72
C PHE A 19 9.97 18.71 -2.65
N ASP A 20 11.24 18.43 -2.91
CA ASP A 20 12.33 19.40 -2.94
C ASP A 20 12.11 20.42 -4.04
N LYS A 21 11.78 19.95 -5.26
CA LYS A 21 11.49 20.82 -6.41
C LYS A 21 10.38 21.81 -6.11
N PHE A 22 9.35 21.39 -5.39
CA PHE A 22 8.18 22.22 -5.10
C PHE A 22 8.27 22.98 -3.76
N GLY A 23 9.34 22.80 -2.99
CA GLY A 23 9.51 23.41 -1.68
C GLY A 23 8.42 23.01 -0.68
N VAL A 24 7.85 21.82 -0.83
CA VAL A 24 6.80 21.31 0.06
C VAL A 24 7.45 20.43 1.13
N PRO A 25 7.13 20.61 2.43
CA PRO A 25 7.65 19.73 3.48
C PRO A 25 7.27 18.27 3.27
N TYR A 26 8.19 17.36 3.59
CA TYR A 26 7.97 15.92 3.49
C TYR A 26 6.82 15.43 4.39
N PRO A 27 6.14 14.33 4.02
CA PRO A 27 5.19 13.67 4.90
C PRO A 27 5.88 13.17 6.17
N LYS A 28 5.10 12.96 7.23
CA LYS A 28 5.61 12.51 8.54
C LYS A 28 4.86 11.28 9.02
N ASN A 29 5.50 10.50 9.87
CA ASN A 29 4.83 9.41 10.57
C ASN A 29 3.67 9.94 11.44
N GLY A 30 2.59 9.17 11.51
CA GLY A 30 1.42 9.49 12.32
C GLY A 30 0.44 10.48 11.70
N MET A 31 0.60 10.86 10.44
CA MET A 31 -0.38 11.70 9.74
C MET A 31 -1.75 11.01 9.64
N THR A 32 -2.83 11.78 9.65
CA THR A 32 -4.16 11.28 9.31
C THR A 32 -4.38 11.25 7.79
N TRP A 33 -5.42 10.54 7.34
CA TRP A 33 -5.82 10.56 5.93
C TRP A 33 -6.20 11.97 5.44
N GLU A 34 -6.79 12.79 6.31
CA GLU A 34 -7.14 14.18 6.04
C GLU A 34 -5.89 15.05 5.89
N GLU A 35 -4.92 14.94 6.80
CA GLU A 35 -3.64 15.66 6.68
C GLU A 35 -2.88 15.25 5.42
N THR A 36 -2.95 13.95 5.08
CA THR A 36 -2.35 13.41 3.85
C THR A 36 -3.06 13.93 2.61
N ALA A 37 -4.38 14.08 2.63
CA ALA A 37 -5.16 14.69 1.56
C ALA A 37 -4.80 16.16 1.35
N GLU A 38 -4.61 16.93 2.42
CA GLU A 38 -4.15 18.31 2.32
C GLU A 38 -2.72 18.41 1.76
N LEU A 39 -1.82 17.51 2.16
CA LEU A 39 -0.49 17.44 1.57
C LEU A 39 -0.52 17.04 0.09
N SER A 40 -1.36 16.07 -0.26
CA SER A 40 -1.58 15.65 -1.64
C SER A 40 -2.07 16.81 -2.49
N LYS A 41 -3.03 17.61 -2.03
CA LYS A 41 -3.51 18.79 -2.76
C LYS A 41 -2.39 19.78 -3.05
N LYS A 42 -1.46 19.98 -2.10
CA LYS A 42 -0.28 20.82 -2.33
C LYS A 42 0.62 20.24 -3.42
N MET A 43 0.78 18.93 -3.48
CA MET A 43 1.64 18.29 -4.48
C MET A 43 0.99 18.18 -5.86
N THR A 44 -0.34 18.07 -5.95
CA THR A 44 -1.06 17.95 -7.22
C THR A 44 -0.98 19.24 -8.02
N ARG A 45 -0.34 19.21 -9.20
CA ARG A 45 -0.16 20.38 -10.09
C ARG A 45 0.27 19.97 -11.49
N SER A 46 0.33 20.92 -12.42
CA SER A 46 1.04 20.76 -13.69
C SER A 46 2.43 21.37 -13.58
N ASP A 47 3.45 20.64 -14.01
CA ASP A 47 4.84 21.07 -14.02
C ASP A 47 5.45 20.78 -15.40
N GLY A 48 5.82 21.82 -16.14
CA GLY A 48 6.34 21.67 -17.50
C GLY A 48 5.38 20.99 -18.49
N GLY A 49 4.06 21.01 -18.22
CA GLY A 49 3.06 20.31 -19.00
C GLY A 49 2.81 18.85 -18.59
N GLN A 50 3.59 18.31 -17.65
CA GLN A 50 3.34 17.01 -17.03
C GLN A 50 2.40 17.20 -15.82
N ALA A 51 1.38 16.34 -15.72
CA ALA A 51 0.53 16.30 -14.54
C ALA A 51 1.24 15.54 -13.40
N ILE A 52 1.32 16.17 -12.23
CA ILE A 52 1.80 15.55 -10.99
C ILE A 52 0.59 15.29 -10.09
N PHE A 53 0.49 14.07 -9.59
CA PHE A 53 -0.54 13.60 -8.67
C PHE A 53 0.04 13.52 -7.27
N GLY A 54 -0.58 14.20 -6.31
CA GLY A 54 -0.05 14.27 -4.95
C GLY A 54 -0.04 12.94 -4.22
N PHE A 55 -1.05 12.10 -4.44
CA PHE A 55 -1.16 10.80 -3.78
C PHE A 55 -1.94 9.81 -4.65
N VAL A 56 -1.47 8.58 -4.67
CA VAL A 56 -2.21 7.43 -5.22
C VAL A 56 -2.05 6.24 -4.29
N ALA A 57 -3.11 5.45 -4.11
CA ALA A 57 -3.05 4.19 -3.37
C ALA A 57 -3.19 3.00 -4.31
N SER A 58 -2.40 1.95 -4.08
CA SER A 58 -2.60 0.65 -4.73
C SER A 58 -3.86 -0.03 -4.20
N PRO A 59 -4.92 -0.23 -5.02
CA PRO A 59 -6.16 -0.83 -4.53
C PRO A 59 -5.98 -2.24 -3.98
N LEU A 60 -5.14 -3.04 -4.66
CA LEU A 60 -4.86 -4.42 -4.24
C LEU A 60 -4.28 -4.46 -2.82
N HIS A 61 -3.35 -3.57 -2.50
CA HIS A 61 -2.65 -3.60 -1.23
C HIS A 61 -3.49 -3.00 -0.09
N VAL A 62 -4.06 -1.80 -0.30
CA VAL A 62 -4.81 -1.11 0.77
C VAL A 62 -6.16 -1.76 1.11
N LEU A 63 -6.80 -2.44 0.15
CA LEU A 63 -8.07 -3.14 0.40
C LEU A 63 -7.87 -4.53 1.02
N SER A 64 -6.83 -5.25 0.60
CA SER A 64 -6.49 -6.57 1.16
C SER A 64 -6.05 -6.46 2.62
N SER A 65 -5.41 -5.36 3.02
CA SER A 65 -4.92 -5.12 4.39
C SER A 65 -5.52 -3.86 5.05
N LYS A 66 -6.81 -3.61 4.79
CA LYS A 66 -7.59 -2.43 5.23
C LYS A 66 -7.61 -2.17 6.74
N GLN A 67 -7.62 -0.92 7.18
CA GLN A 67 -7.51 -0.56 8.61
C GLN A 67 -8.73 -0.93 9.46
N LEU A 68 -9.95 -0.92 8.90
CA LEU A 68 -11.19 -1.19 9.66
C LEU A 68 -11.55 -2.67 9.82
N SER A 69 -10.75 -3.60 9.29
CA SER A 69 -10.99 -5.05 9.44
C SER A 69 -12.37 -5.56 9.02
N LYS A 70 -13.11 -4.78 8.23
CA LYS A 70 -14.44 -5.13 7.73
C LYS A 70 -14.35 -6.34 6.79
N PRO A 71 -14.98 -7.49 7.06
CA PRO A 71 -14.95 -8.62 6.13
C PRO A 71 -15.70 -8.28 4.85
N TYR A 72 -15.33 -8.89 3.72
CA TYR A 72 -16.04 -8.70 2.44
C TYR A 72 -17.46 -9.28 2.44
N LEU A 73 -17.67 -10.31 3.26
CA LEU A 73 -18.91 -11.08 3.36
C LEU A 73 -19.31 -11.16 4.84
N ASP A 74 -20.57 -10.90 5.13
CA ASP A 74 -21.14 -11.20 6.44
C ASP A 74 -21.36 -12.71 6.55
N GLN A 75 -20.70 -13.36 7.51
CA GLN A 75 -20.71 -14.82 7.63
C GLN A 75 -22.06 -15.39 8.06
N LYS A 76 -22.95 -14.60 8.67
CA LYS A 76 -24.26 -15.06 9.15
C LYS A 76 -25.30 -15.02 8.04
N THR A 77 -25.30 -13.93 7.29
CA THR A 77 -26.28 -13.64 6.24
C THR A 77 -25.80 -14.06 4.85
N MET A 78 -24.50 -14.34 4.69
CA MET A 78 -23.84 -14.62 3.41
C MET A 78 -24.05 -13.50 2.38
N LYS A 79 -24.20 -12.26 2.85
CA LYS A 79 -24.38 -11.07 2.01
C LYS A 79 -23.09 -10.24 1.95
N PRO A 80 -22.83 -9.56 0.83
CA PRO A 80 -21.71 -8.63 0.72
C PRO A 80 -21.90 -7.45 1.67
N THR A 81 -20.79 -6.95 2.24
CA THR A 81 -20.80 -5.84 3.19
C THR A 81 -20.45 -4.50 2.54
N PHE A 82 -20.18 -4.44 1.23
CA PHE A 82 -19.64 -3.26 0.54
C PHE A 82 -20.46 -1.97 0.67
N LEU A 83 -21.73 -2.07 1.08
CA LEU A 83 -22.63 -0.94 1.29
C LEU A 83 -22.58 -0.38 2.72
N ASP A 84 -21.86 -1.05 3.62
CA ASP A 84 -21.73 -0.64 5.02
C ASP A 84 -20.85 0.62 5.15
N SER A 85 -21.10 1.40 6.21
CA SER A 85 -20.43 2.68 6.47
C SER A 85 -18.90 2.59 6.51
N GLU A 86 -18.36 1.47 6.99
CA GLU A 86 -16.91 1.24 7.08
C GLU A 86 -16.27 1.18 5.70
N TRP A 87 -16.95 0.59 4.70
CA TRP A 87 -16.44 0.59 3.34
C TRP A 87 -16.47 1.98 2.72
N GLN A 88 -17.52 2.77 2.98
CA GLN A 88 -17.56 4.16 2.56
C GLN A 88 -16.41 4.95 3.17
N GLN A 89 -16.11 4.76 4.45
CA GLN A 89 -14.98 5.39 5.12
C GLN A 89 -13.63 4.98 4.51
N LEU A 90 -13.45 3.69 4.18
CA LEU A 90 -12.22 3.20 3.52
C LEU A 90 -12.06 3.78 2.11
N TYR A 91 -13.12 3.78 1.30
CA TYR A 91 -13.06 4.36 -0.05
C TYR A 91 -12.82 5.86 -0.02
N GLN A 92 -13.45 6.56 0.94
CA GLN A 92 -13.22 7.97 1.16
C GLN A 92 -11.76 8.24 1.52
N ALA A 93 -11.23 7.51 2.49
CA ALA A 93 -9.86 7.65 2.98
C ALA A 93 -8.82 7.32 1.90
N TYR A 94 -8.98 6.23 1.15
CA TYR A 94 -7.93 5.73 0.27
C TYR A 94 -7.97 6.31 -1.16
N PHE A 95 -9.16 6.68 -1.64
CA PHE A 95 -9.33 7.06 -3.05
C PHE A 95 -10.05 8.39 -3.20
N LEU A 96 -11.25 8.56 -2.65
CA LEU A 96 -12.09 9.71 -2.99
C LEU A 96 -11.54 11.04 -2.45
N ALA A 97 -10.80 11.02 -1.34
CA ALA A 97 -10.11 12.21 -0.82
C ALA A 97 -9.03 12.76 -1.77
N PHE A 98 -8.56 11.94 -2.72
CA PHE A 98 -7.48 12.26 -3.65
C PHE A 98 -7.92 12.25 -5.13
N GLY A 99 -8.99 11.51 -5.44
CA GLY A 99 -9.44 11.18 -6.79
C GLY A 99 -10.27 12.23 -7.52
N SER A 100 -10.51 13.40 -6.91
CA SER A 100 -11.32 14.47 -7.52
C SER A 100 -10.56 15.27 -8.59
N ASP A 101 -9.26 15.02 -8.78
CA ASP A 101 -8.45 15.73 -9.76
C ASP A 101 -8.78 15.27 -11.21
N PRO A 102 -9.18 16.18 -12.12
CA PRO A 102 -9.48 15.83 -13.51
C PRO A 102 -8.30 15.24 -14.29
N ALA A 103 -7.07 15.65 -14.00
CA ALA A 103 -5.87 15.11 -14.64
C ALA A 103 -5.63 13.65 -14.22
N LEU A 104 -5.85 13.32 -12.94
CA LEU A 104 -5.78 11.92 -12.47
C LEU A 104 -6.83 11.05 -13.16
N LYS A 105 -8.07 11.56 -13.32
CA LYS A 105 -9.12 10.86 -14.07
C LYS A 105 -8.73 10.65 -15.53
N ASN A 106 -8.25 11.68 -16.21
CA ASN A 106 -7.82 11.59 -17.61
C ASN A 106 -6.67 10.60 -17.78
N ARG A 107 -5.68 10.64 -16.88
CA ARG A 107 -4.56 9.70 -16.89
C ARG A 107 -5.03 8.26 -16.66
N THR A 108 -5.97 8.06 -15.74
CA THR A 108 -6.59 6.75 -15.49
C THR A 108 -7.29 6.20 -16.73
N VAL A 109 -8.02 7.04 -17.46
CA VAL A 109 -8.67 6.65 -18.72
C VAL A 109 -7.64 6.28 -19.80
N GLN A 110 -6.58 7.07 -19.95
CA GLN A 110 -5.50 6.80 -20.91
C GLN A 110 -4.79 5.48 -20.62
N LEU A 111 -4.47 5.23 -19.34
CA LEU A 111 -3.78 4.02 -18.90
C LEU A 111 -4.69 2.79 -18.85
N LYS A 112 -6.03 2.97 -18.86
CA LYS A 112 -7.02 1.93 -18.57
C LYS A 112 -6.81 1.26 -17.20
N ARG A 113 -6.16 1.95 -16.28
CA ARG A 113 -5.92 1.58 -14.88
C ARG A 113 -5.56 2.84 -14.09
N LEU A 114 -5.66 2.77 -12.76
CA LEU A 114 -5.10 3.83 -11.92
C LEU A 114 -3.58 3.92 -12.15
N PRO A 115 -2.99 5.12 -12.07
CA PRO A 115 -1.55 5.28 -11.92
C PRO A 115 -1.04 4.41 -10.77
N TYR A 116 0.17 3.89 -10.92
CA TYR A 116 0.71 2.84 -10.06
C TYR A 116 2.22 3.03 -9.89
N ARG A 117 2.91 1.92 -9.65
CA ARG A 117 4.36 1.84 -9.43
C ARG A 117 5.18 2.57 -10.50
N GLN A 118 4.88 2.35 -11.78
CA GLN A 118 5.63 2.91 -12.90
C GLN A 118 5.45 4.44 -13.04
N GLU A 119 4.27 4.95 -12.70
CA GLU A 119 4.03 6.40 -12.67
C GLU A 119 4.66 7.07 -11.44
N PHE A 120 4.96 6.31 -10.37
CA PHE A 120 5.74 6.79 -9.24
C PHE A 120 7.25 6.83 -9.54
N THR A 121 7.78 5.79 -10.20
CA THR A 121 9.23 5.65 -10.43
C THR A 121 9.68 6.17 -11.80
N ASN A 122 9.13 5.65 -12.89
CA ASN A 122 9.70 5.82 -14.23
C ASN A 122 9.29 7.15 -14.85
N THR A 123 8.01 7.51 -14.77
CA THR A 123 7.52 8.80 -15.28
C THR A 123 7.49 9.89 -14.21
N GLN A 124 7.63 9.53 -12.93
CA GLN A 124 7.66 10.44 -11.78
C GLN A 124 6.47 11.40 -11.72
N GLU A 125 5.29 10.91 -12.10
CA GLU A 125 4.02 11.62 -12.07
C GLU A 125 3.37 11.58 -10.67
N ILE A 126 3.81 10.70 -9.77
CA ILE A 126 3.20 10.53 -8.44
C ILE A 126 4.16 11.01 -7.36
N ALA A 127 3.71 11.91 -6.49
CA ALA A 127 4.49 12.40 -5.36
C ALA A 127 4.49 11.43 -4.17
N MET A 128 3.34 10.82 -3.86
CA MET A 128 3.19 9.85 -2.78
C MET A 128 2.43 8.60 -3.24
N LEU A 129 2.94 7.42 -2.94
CA LEU A 129 2.34 6.13 -3.29
C LEU A 129 2.13 5.27 -2.05
N ALA A 130 0.87 4.92 -1.74
CA ALA A 130 0.57 3.90 -0.75
C ALA A 130 0.71 2.50 -1.35
N PHE A 131 1.65 1.72 -0.81
CA PHE A 131 2.02 0.40 -1.34
C PHE A 131 2.53 -0.55 -0.24
N ASN A 132 2.66 -1.83 -0.58
CA ASN A 132 3.34 -2.84 0.24
C ASN A 132 4.80 -2.46 0.53
N SER A 133 5.23 -2.61 1.80
CA SER A 133 6.61 -2.41 2.24
C SER A 133 7.68 -3.23 1.51
N GLN A 134 7.31 -4.30 0.81
CA GLN A 134 8.23 -5.12 0.00
C GLN A 134 8.63 -4.46 -1.33
N PHE A 135 7.98 -3.36 -1.71
CA PHE A 135 8.21 -2.70 -3.01
C PHE A 135 9.69 -2.47 -3.37
N PRO A 136 10.55 -1.91 -2.50
CA PRO A 136 11.96 -1.72 -2.84
C PRO A 136 12.73 -3.02 -3.10
N PHE A 137 12.31 -4.14 -2.52
CA PHE A 137 12.94 -5.46 -2.66
C PHE A 137 12.42 -6.21 -3.89
N ASP A 138 11.11 -6.08 -4.15
CA ASP A 138 10.48 -6.69 -5.33
C ASP A 138 10.85 -5.96 -6.63
N ASN A 139 11.16 -4.65 -6.54
CA ASN A 139 11.43 -3.78 -7.70
C ASN A 139 12.60 -2.81 -7.46
N PRO A 140 13.82 -3.31 -7.18
CA PRO A 140 14.96 -2.48 -6.83
C PRO A 140 15.41 -1.55 -7.98
N GLU A 141 15.32 -2.02 -9.22
CA GLU A 141 15.70 -1.22 -10.39
C GLU A 141 14.82 0.01 -10.58
N ASP A 142 13.52 -0.13 -10.30
CA ASP A 142 12.58 0.98 -10.48
C ASP A 142 12.68 1.97 -9.33
N ILE A 143 12.82 1.50 -8.08
CA ILE A 143 12.96 2.41 -6.94
C ILE A 143 14.28 3.20 -6.99
N ALA A 144 15.32 2.65 -7.62
CA ALA A 144 16.60 3.33 -7.83
C ALA A 144 16.51 4.52 -8.81
N LEU A 145 15.41 4.67 -9.57
CA LEU A 145 15.20 5.78 -10.51
C LEU A 145 14.80 7.10 -9.83
N ILE A 146 14.48 7.06 -8.54
CA ILE A 146 14.00 8.21 -7.78
C ILE A 146 14.76 8.35 -6.47
N ASP A 147 14.88 9.59 -5.98
CA ASP A 147 15.22 9.81 -4.56
C ASP A 147 13.94 9.65 -3.74
N TRP A 148 13.90 8.67 -2.86
CA TRP A 148 12.69 8.28 -2.16
C TRP A 148 12.95 7.99 -0.68
N ASP A 149 11.89 8.07 0.09
CA ASP A 149 11.83 7.59 1.46
C ASP A 149 10.38 7.18 1.77
N LEU A 150 10.11 6.68 2.98
CA LEU A 150 8.79 6.18 3.35
C LEU A 150 8.35 6.66 4.74
N VAL A 151 7.03 6.73 4.93
CA VAL A 151 6.40 6.93 6.23
C VAL A 151 5.34 5.86 6.49
N SER A 152 4.88 5.78 7.74
CA SER A 152 3.74 4.97 8.15
C SER A 152 2.52 5.27 7.28
N LEU A 153 1.68 4.26 7.03
CA LEU A 153 0.36 4.49 6.43
C LEU A 153 -0.44 5.49 7.30
N PRO A 154 -1.16 6.46 6.70
CA PRO A 154 -1.96 7.40 7.45
C PRO A 154 -3.03 6.70 8.29
N THR A 155 -3.38 7.27 9.43
CA THR A 155 -4.39 6.71 10.33
C THR A 155 -5.78 7.25 10.03
N ILE A 156 -6.80 6.42 10.25
CA ILE A 156 -8.18 6.89 10.29
C ILE A 156 -8.40 7.63 11.61
N THR A 157 -8.95 8.85 11.57
CA THR A 157 -9.14 9.71 12.75
C THR A 157 -9.92 9.04 13.89
N SER A 158 -10.92 8.22 13.57
CA SER A 158 -11.69 7.47 14.57
C SER A 158 -10.93 6.30 15.21
N MET A 159 -9.75 5.96 14.69
CA MET A 159 -8.89 4.88 15.18
C MET A 159 -7.40 5.30 15.10
N PRO A 160 -6.96 6.25 15.93
CA PRO A 160 -5.56 6.68 15.94
C PRO A 160 -4.63 5.49 16.25
N ASN A 161 -3.44 5.52 15.67
CA ASN A 161 -2.42 4.46 15.79
C ASN A 161 -2.80 3.08 15.22
N THR A 162 -3.85 2.98 14.40
CA THR A 162 -4.16 1.74 13.69
C THR A 162 -3.43 1.65 12.34
N GLY A 163 -2.60 0.63 12.20
CA GLY A 163 -1.89 0.31 10.96
C GLY A 163 -2.71 -0.58 10.02
N SER A 164 -2.10 -0.97 8.91
CA SER A 164 -2.66 -2.00 8.03
C SER A 164 -2.79 -3.34 8.75
N GLN A 165 -3.77 -4.14 8.35
CA GLN A 165 -3.87 -5.53 8.78
C GLN A 165 -2.63 -6.32 8.37
N SER A 166 -2.23 -7.25 9.22
CA SER A 166 -1.22 -8.24 8.87
C SER A 166 -1.80 -9.25 7.88
N LEU A 167 -1.06 -9.51 6.79
CA LEU A 167 -1.35 -10.57 5.83
C LEU A 167 -0.30 -11.67 5.98
N PRO A 168 -0.53 -12.70 6.82
CA PRO A 168 0.42 -13.78 7.00
C PRO A 168 0.45 -14.68 5.76
N ILE A 169 1.64 -14.96 5.24
CA ILE A 169 1.85 -16.04 4.28
C ILE A 169 1.79 -17.35 5.07
N THR A 170 0.86 -18.22 4.69
CA THR A 170 0.67 -19.54 5.33
C THR A 170 1.06 -20.63 4.36
N ILE A 171 1.87 -21.57 4.84
CA ILE A 171 2.27 -22.77 4.10
C ILE A 171 1.61 -23.97 4.78
N ALA A 172 0.92 -24.80 4.01
CA ALA A 172 0.18 -25.94 4.53
C ALA A 172 0.50 -27.22 3.74
N ILE A 173 0.50 -28.36 4.44
CA ILE A 173 0.66 -29.68 3.82
C ILE A 173 -0.73 -30.17 3.39
N THR A 174 -0.88 -30.51 2.12
CA THR A 174 -2.16 -31.02 1.60
C THR A 174 -2.46 -32.41 2.15
N SER A 175 -3.74 -32.77 2.23
CA SER A 175 -4.17 -34.11 2.69
C SER A 175 -3.60 -35.25 1.83
N MET A 176 -3.38 -34.97 0.54
CA MET A 176 -2.88 -35.89 -0.49
C MET A 176 -1.35 -36.05 -0.51
N ALA A 177 -0.59 -35.28 0.29
CA ALA A 177 0.86 -35.37 0.29
C ALA A 177 1.32 -36.79 0.67
N GLN A 178 2.15 -37.38 -0.19
CA GLN A 178 2.67 -38.74 0.00
C GLN A 178 3.69 -38.84 1.14
N ASN A 179 4.47 -37.77 1.37
CA ASN A 179 5.47 -37.72 2.44
C ASN A 179 5.29 -36.46 3.29
N LYS A 180 4.40 -36.56 4.28
CA LYS A 180 4.03 -35.44 5.16
C LYS A 180 5.15 -35.06 6.11
N ASP A 181 5.94 -36.03 6.57
CA ASP A 181 7.05 -35.78 7.49
C ASP A 181 8.16 -35.00 6.80
N ALA A 182 8.55 -35.41 5.58
CA ALA A 182 9.54 -34.65 4.80
C ALA A 182 9.03 -33.24 4.45
N ALA A 183 7.75 -33.10 4.08
CA ALA A 183 7.16 -31.79 3.82
C ALA A 183 7.18 -30.90 5.07
N MET A 184 6.97 -31.48 6.27
CA MET A 184 7.06 -30.76 7.52
C MET A 184 8.49 -30.31 7.83
N GLU A 185 9.50 -31.14 7.56
CA GLU A 185 10.91 -30.75 7.72
C GLU A 185 11.28 -29.56 6.83
N VAL A 186 10.78 -29.51 5.58
CA VAL A 186 10.96 -28.33 4.72
C VAL A 186 10.30 -27.10 5.32
N ILE A 187 9.06 -27.21 5.82
CA ILE A 187 8.36 -26.09 6.47
C ILE A 187 9.14 -25.59 7.69
N LYS A 188 9.67 -26.49 8.53
CA LYS A 188 10.53 -26.11 9.68
C LYS A 188 11.79 -25.39 9.22
N ALA A 189 12.45 -25.88 8.18
CA ALA A 189 13.67 -25.27 7.65
C ALA A 189 13.38 -23.84 7.16
N ILE A 190 12.38 -23.63 6.31
CA ILE A 190 12.06 -22.30 5.76
C ILE A 190 11.51 -21.34 6.81
N THR A 191 10.91 -21.84 7.89
CA THR A 191 10.41 -21.01 9.00
C THR A 191 11.39 -20.87 10.18
N SER A 192 12.58 -21.44 10.07
CA SER A 192 13.64 -21.29 11.08
C SER A 192 14.16 -19.85 11.14
N GLU A 193 14.65 -19.44 12.31
CA GLU A 193 15.21 -18.10 12.52
C GLU A 193 16.34 -17.81 11.54
N ASP A 194 17.29 -18.75 11.39
CA ASP A 194 18.42 -18.61 10.47
C ASP A 194 17.94 -18.30 9.05
N MET A 195 16.99 -19.06 8.50
CA MET A 195 16.47 -18.83 7.16
C MET A 195 15.66 -17.53 7.04
N GLN A 196 14.93 -17.14 8.09
CA GLN A 196 14.14 -15.90 8.10
C GLN A 196 15.01 -14.64 8.25
N VAL A 197 16.24 -14.77 8.74
CA VAL A 197 17.21 -13.67 8.89
C VAL A 197 18.22 -13.62 7.73
N PHE A 198 18.63 -14.78 7.19
CA PHE A 198 19.67 -14.91 6.15
C PHE A 198 19.16 -14.98 4.70
N GLY A 199 17.86 -14.88 4.43
CA GLY A 199 17.31 -14.73 3.07
C GLY A 199 17.60 -13.36 2.43
N ARG A 200 18.83 -12.85 2.56
CA ARG A 200 19.35 -11.61 1.97
C ARG A 200 20.47 -11.90 0.99
#